data_AF-A0A1N7S8X8-F1
#
_entry.id   AF-A0A1N7S8X8-F1
#
_cell.length_a   1.000
_cell.length_b   1.000
_cell.length_c   1.000
_cell.angle_alpha   90.00
_cell.angle_beta   90.00
_cell.angle_gamma   90.00
#
_symmetry.space_group_name_H-M   'P 1'
#
loop_
_entity.id
_entity.type
_entity.pdbx_description
1 polymer ?
#
loop_
_entity_poly.entity_id
_entity_poly.type
_entity_poly.pdbx_seq_one_letter_code
_entity_poly.pdbx_strand_id
1 'polypeptide(L)'
;MNGFTLSMKQRLTAAYFSLGLLCIFVAILGIKGIDDANERAQRAYEGVTRPGQQVERSFIMTLGSAIQLMEVLALTDDAARRQRLQIVEELQKASNEQFGMFERSKKAAAFTPIAKELVVNRRRFVEALSKVESLLRAGKT
;
A
#
# COMPACT_ATOMS: atom_id res chain seq x y z
N MET A 1 32.88 3.61 -62.12
CA MET A 1 32.09 3.85 -60.89
C MET A 1 31.36 5.17 -61.07
N ASN A 2 30.12 5.14 -61.57
CA ASN A 2 29.35 6.35 -61.80
C ASN A 2 28.79 6.85 -60.47
N GLY A 3 29.38 7.89 -59.92
CA GLY A 3 28.88 8.56 -58.73
C GLY A 3 27.54 9.22 -59.03
N PHE A 4 26.46 8.66 -58.50
CA PHE A 4 25.15 9.32 -58.49
C PHE A 4 25.25 10.59 -57.62
N THR A 5 25.53 11.73 -58.24
CA THR A 5 25.43 13.04 -57.59
C THR A 5 23.96 13.44 -57.53
N LEU A 6 23.30 13.08 -56.42
CA LEU A 6 21.94 13.55 -56.08
C LEU A 6 21.85 15.08 -56.21
N SER A 7 20.77 15.58 -56.81
CA SER A 7 20.54 17.03 -56.89
C SER A 7 20.38 17.64 -55.49
N MET A 8 20.70 18.93 -55.34
CA MET A 8 20.61 19.64 -54.06
C MET A 8 19.23 19.51 -53.40
N LYS A 9 18.15 19.55 -54.21
CA LYS A 9 16.77 19.35 -53.74
C LYS A 9 16.55 17.97 -53.14
N GLN A 10 17.01 16.91 -53.81
CA GLN A 10 16.89 15.53 -53.32
C GLN A 10 17.70 15.29 -52.05
N ARG A 11 18.89 15.90 -51.94
CA ARG A 11 19.71 15.84 -50.71
C ARG A 11 19.01 16.53 -49.54
N LEU A 12 18.43 17.70 -49.76
CA LEU A 12 17.69 18.45 -48.74
C LEU A 12 16.45 17.68 -48.28
N THR A 13 15.67 17.12 -49.21
CA THR A 13 14.50 16.28 -48.88
C THR A 13 14.90 15.03 -48.10
N ALA A 14 15.97 14.34 -48.50
CA ALA A 14 16.47 13.18 -47.78
C ALA A 14 16.95 13.53 -46.37
N ALA A 15 17.61 14.68 -46.18
CA ALA A 15 18.03 15.16 -44.88
C ALA A 15 16.83 15.44 -43.96
N TYR A 16 15.81 16.15 -44.45
CA TYR A 16 14.59 16.42 -43.67
C TYR A 16 13.80 15.15 -43.36
N PHE A 17 13.70 14.21 -44.30
CA PHE A 17 13.05 12.93 -44.07
C PHE A 17 13.78 12.11 -43.00
N SER A 18 15.12 12.07 -43.07
CA SER A 18 15.95 11.39 -42.06
C SER A 18 15.82 12.04 -40.68
N LEU A 19 15.76 13.37 -40.61
CA LEU A 19 15.52 14.11 -39.37
C LEU A 19 14.13 13.79 -38.80
N GLY A 20 13.10 13.77 -39.64
CA GLY A 20 11.74 13.39 -39.24
C GLY A 20 11.67 11.97 -38.67
N LEU A 21 12.31 11.00 -39.33
CA LEU A 21 12.42 9.64 -38.83
C LEU A 21 13.17 9.55 -37.50
N LEU A 22 14.25 10.32 -37.34
CA LEU A 22 14.99 10.38 -36.07
C LEU A 22 14.10 10.91 -34.95
N CYS A 23 13.35 11.98 -35.19
CA CYS A 23 12.41 12.54 -34.21
C CYS A 23 11.33 11.51 -33.81
N ILE A 24 10.78 10.78 -34.78
CA ILE A 24 9.81 9.71 -34.51
C ILE A 24 10.45 8.59 -33.68
N PHE A 25 11.67 8.17 -34.02
CA PHE A 25 12.35 7.11 -33.29
C PHE A 25 12.65 7.50 -31.84
N VAL A 26 13.12 8.73 -31.61
CA VAL A 26 13.34 9.28 -30.26
C VAL A 26 12.02 9.37 -29.49
N ALA A 27 10.93 9.79 -30.13
CA ALA A 27 9.61 9.83 -29.51
C ALA A 27 9.12 8.43 -29.09
N ILE A 28 9.30 7.42 -29.95
CA ILE A 28 8.93 6.03 -29.64
C ILE A 28 9.73 5.50 -28.44
N LEU A 29 11.05 5.74 -28.41
CA LEU A 29 11.89 5.35 -27.28
C LEU A 29 11.48 6.07 -25.99
N GLY A 30 11.15 7.36 -26.08
CA GLY A 30 10.66 8.15 -24.95
C GLY A 30 9.35 7.62 -24.38
N ILE A 31 8.35 7.36 -25.24
CA ILE A 31 7.05 6.80 -24.83
C ILE A 31 7.25 5.44 -24.17
N LYS A 32 8.02 4.55 -24.80
CA LYS A 32 8.30 3.23 -24.24
C LYS A 32 8.99 3.31 -22.86
N GLY A 33 9.95 4.21 -22.70
CA GLY A 33 10.61 4.44 -21.42
C GLY A 33 9.67 4.93 -20.32
N ILE A 34 8.70 5.78 -20.67
CA ILE A 34 7.66 6.25 -19.75
C ILE A 34 6.74 5.09 -19.35
N ASP A 35 6.29 4.28 -20.31
CA ASP A 35 5.43 3.13 -20.04
C ASP A 35 6.12 2.11 -19.11
N ASP A 36 7.37 1.77 -19.39
CA ASP A 36 8.17 0.86 -18.54
C ASP A 36 8.40 1.44 -17.13
N ALA A 37 8.58 2.76 -17.01
CA ALA A 37 8.70 3.43 -15.72
C ALA A 37 7.38 3.39 -14.94
N ASN A 38 6.27 3.65 -15.61
CA ASN A 38 4.94 3.63 -15.01
C ASN A 38 4.56 2.23 -14.54
N GLU A 39 4.85 1.20 -15.33
CA GLU A 39 4.59 -0.20 -14.95
C GLU A 39 5.42 -0.61 -13.71
N ARG A 40 6.68 -0.18 -13.63
CA ARG A 40 7.51 -0.42 -12.44
C ARG A 40 6.98 0.33 -11.21
N ALA A 41 6.55 1.58 -11.38
CA ALA A 41 5.95 2.37 -10.30
C ALA A 41 4.66 1.70 -9.79
N GLN A 42 3.80 1.24 -10.70
CA GLN A 42 2.56 0.53 -10.34
C GLN A 42 2.87 -0.77 -9.59
N ARG A 43 3.81 -1.58 -10.08
CA ARG A 43 4.23 -2.82 -9.39
C ARG A 43 4.79 -2.56 -8.00
N ALA A 44 5.58 -1.50 -7.83
CA ALA A 44 6.11 -1.10 -6.52
C ALA A 44 4.99 -0.64 -5.59
N TYR A 45 4.07 0.17 -6.09
CA TYR A 45 2.93 0.66 -5.31
C TYR A 45 2.03 -0.49 -4.85
N GLU A 46 1.63 -1.38 -5.76
CA GLU A 46 0.75 -2.51 -5.44
C GLU A 46 1.43 -3.56 -4.57
N GLY A 47 2.71 -3.85 -4.83
CA GLY A 47 3.44 -4.93 -4.17
C GLY A 47 4.06 -4.56 -2.82
N VAL A 48 4.22 -3.26 -2.53
CA VAL A 48 4.93 -2.77 -1.34
C VAL A 48 4.16 -1.67 -0.63
N THR A 49 3.92 -0.53 -1.30
CA THR A 49 3.39 0.67 -0.65
C THR A 49 1.97 0.47 -0.12
N ARG A 50 1.06 -0.03 -0.97
CA ARG A 50 -0.35 -0.22 -0.62
C ARG A 50 -0.53 -1.27 0.49
N PRO A 51 0.11 -2.45 0.45
CA PRO A 51 0.12 -3.38 1.58
C PRO A 51 0.67 -2.75 2.87
N GLY A 52 1.74 -1.96 2.77
CA GLY A 52 2.30 -1.23 3.93
C GLY A 52 1.30 -0.27 4.56
N GLN A 53 0.61 0.55 3.75
CA GLN A 53 -0.43 1.47 4.23
C GLN A 53 -1.60 0.74 4.93
N GLN A 54 -1.97 -0.44 4.44
CA GLN A 54 -3.03 -1.25 5.06
C GLN A 54 -2.62 -1.77 6.45
N VAL A 55 -1.37 -2.22 6.60
CA VAL A 55 -0.80 -2.60 7.90
C VAL A 55 -0.76 -1.43 8.85
N GLU A 56 -0.23 -0.29 8.39
CA GLU A 56 -0.10 0.92 9.19
C GLU A 56 -1.46 1.37 9.75
N ARG A 57 -2.48 1.45 8.89
CA ARG A 57 -3.83 1.82 9.32
C ARG A 57 -4.42 0.82 10.31
N SER A 58 -4.25 -0.47 10.07
CA SER A 58 -4.68 -1.50 11.03
C SER A 58 -4.00 -1.33 12.38
N PHE A 59 -2.69 -1.07 12.39
CA PHE A 59 -1.92 -0.89 13.61
C PHE A 59 -2.36 0.34 14.41
N ILE A 60 -2.58 1.48 13.73
CA ILE A 60 -3.10 2.70 14.36
C ILE A 60 -4.45 2.43 15.05
N MET A 61 -5.36 1.75 14.36
CA MET A 61 -6.67 1.41 14.94
C MET A 61 -6.54 0.47 16.14
N THR A 62 -5.64 -0.52 16.08
CA THR A 62 -5.40 -1.43 17.20
C THR A 62 -4.77 -0.72 18.41
N LEU A 63 -3.85 0.22 18.19
CA LEU A 63 -3.32 1.08 19.26
C LEU A 63 -4.43 1.95 19.86
N GLY A 64 -5.31 2.50 19.02
CA GLY A 64 -6.51 3.20 19.48
C GLY A 64 -7.37 2.32 20.40
N SER A 65 -7.65 1.08 20.01
CA SER A 65 -8.37 0.12 20.86
C SER A 65 -7.67 -0.10 22.19
N ALA A 66 -6.34 -0.28 22.19
CA ALA A 66 -5.58 -0.47 23.42
C ALA A 66 -5.67 0.74 24.37
N ILE A 67 -5.59 1.96 23.82
CA ILE A 67 -5.76 3.21 24.59
C ILE A 67 -7.16 3.27 25.21
N GLN A 68 -8.21 2.99 24.43
CA GLN A 68 -9.58 3.00 24.94
C GLN A 68 -9.81 1.95 26.03
N LEU A 69 -9.19 0.76 25.92
CA LEU A 69 -9.24 -0.25 26.99
C LEU A 69 -8.54 0.22 28.28
N MET A 70 -7.42 0.94 28.16
CA MET A 70 -6.77 1.56 29.33
C MET A 70 -7.65 2.66 29.95
N GLU A 71 -8.35 3.45 29.15
CA GLU A 71 -9.31 4.44 29.65
C GLU A 71 -10.48 3.79 30.41
N VAL A 72 -10.97 2.62 29.95
CA VAL A 72 -12.04 1.86 30.66
C VAL A 72 -11.63 1.48 32.08
N LEU A 73 -10.34 1.21 32.33
CA LEU A 73 -9.82 0.91 33.67
C LEU A 73 -9.80 2.14 34.59
N ALA A 74 -9.62 3.33 34.02
CA ALA A 74 -9.56 4.59 34.78
C ALA A 74 -10.94 5.19 35.06
N LEU A 75 -11.97 4.77 34.34
CA LEU A 75 -13.33 5.29 34.46
C LEU A 75 -14.11 4.59 35.58
N THR A 76 -14.81 5.38 36.38
CA THR A 76 -15.73 4.90 37.43
C THR A 76 -17.19 4.88 36.98
N ASP A 77 -17.54 5.65 35.94
CA ASP A 77 -18.88 5.70 35.37
C ASP A 77 -19.12 4.54 34.38
N ASP A 78 -20.14 3.72 34.65
CA ASP A 78 -20.48 2.58 33.82
C ASP A 78 -21.00 2.98 32.43
N ALA A 79 -21.66 4.12 32.29
CA ALA A 79 -22.11 4.60 30.99
C ALA A 79 -20.90 4.96 30.09
N ALA A 80 -19.94 5.73 30.62
CA ALA A 80 -18.70 6.05 29.94
C ALA A 80 -17.89 4.78 29.60
N ARG A 81 -17.78 3.81 30.53
CA ARG A 81 -17.09 2.53 30.26
C ARG A 81 -17.71 1.77 29.09
N ARG A 82 -19.04 1.67 29.04
CA ARG A 82 -19.75 1.02 27.92
C ARG A 82 -19.52 1.75 26.60
N GLN A 83 -19.54 3.08 26.59
CA GLN A 83 -19.25 3.87 25.39
C GLN A 83 -17.84 3.60 24.87
N ARG A 84 -16.83 3.58 25.75
CA ARG A 84 -15.44 3.27 25.37
C ARG A 84 -15.29 1.85 24.83
N LEU A 85 -15.96 0.88 25.44
CA LEU A 85 -15.97 -0.51 24.94
C LEU A 85 -16.65 -0.62 23.56
N GLN A 86 -17.68 0.17 23.28
CA GLN A 86 -18.27 0.24 21.94
C GLN A 86 -17.28 0.82 20.91
N ILE A 87 -16.55 1.88 21.26
CA ILE A 87 -15.50 2.44 20.40
C ILE A 87 -14.40 1.40 20.13
N VAL A 88 -14.05 0.57 21.13
CA VAL A 88 -13.09 -0.53 20.95
C VAL A 88 -13.58 -1.51 19.88
N GLU A 89 -14.85 -1.92 19.90
CA GLU A 89 -15.43 -2.81 18.88
C GLU A 89 -15.33 -2.21 17.48
N GLU A 90 -15.68 -0.93 17.33
CA GLU A 90 -15.62 -0.23 16.05
C GLU A 90 -14.18 -0.15 15.51
N LEU A 91 -13.21 0.19 16.37
CA LEU A 91 -11.80 0.25 16.02
C LEU A 91 -11.23 -1.14 15.67
N GLN A 92 -11.62 -2.18 16.41
CA GLN A 92 -11.20 -3.56 16.11
C GLN A 92 -11.76 -4.02 14.76
N LYS A 93 -13.03 -3.72 14.47
CA LYS A 93 -13.64 -4.03 13.18
C LYS A 93 -12.90 -3.34 12.04
N ALA A 94 -12.65 -2.04 12.14
CA ALA A 94 -11.91 -1.29 11.14
C ALA A 94 -10.48 -1.82 10.96
N SER A 95 -9.79 -2.15 12.06
CA SER A 95 -8.46 -2.76 12.02
C SER A 95 -8.47 -4.11 11.31
N ASN A 96 -9.48 -4.95 11.58
CA ASN A 96 -9.68 -6.24 10.92
C ASN A 96 -9.92 -6.10 9.43
N GLU A 97 -10.70 -5.13 9.00
CA GLU A 97 -10.92 -4.85 7.59
C GLU A 97 -9.63 -4.43 6.89
N GLN A 98 -8.89 -3.47 7.46
CA GLN A 98 -7.62 -3.00 6.87
C GLN A 98 -6.59 -4.13 6.77
N PHE A 99 -6.44 -4.93 7.82
CA PHE A 99 -5.49 -6.03 7.77
C PHE A 99 -5.95 -7.18 6.87
N GLY A 100 -7.26 -7.44 6.78
CA GLY A 100 -7.78 -8.40 5.82
C GLY A 100 -7.54 -7.96 4.36
N MET A 101 -7.48 -6.66 4.10
CA MET A 101 -6.99 -6.15 2.79
C MET A 101 -5.49 -6.39 2.64
N PHE A 102 -4.70 -6.18 3.69
CA PHE A 102 -3.27 -6.54 3.69
C PHE A 102 -3.10 -8.01 3.37
N GLU A 103 -3.74 -8.94 4.07
CA GLU A 103 -3.56 -10.39 3.85
C GLU A 103 -3.86 -10.79 2.41
N ARG A 104 -4.96 -10.27 1.83
CA ARG A 104 -5.38 -10.57 0.45
C ARG A 104 -4.56 -9.86 -0.62
N SER A 105 -3.81 -8.81 -0.30
CA SER A 105 -3.01 -8.07 -1.27
C SER A 105 -1.86 -8.92 -1.83
N LYS A 106 -1.56 -8.74 -3.11
CA LYS A 106 -0.34 -9.29 -3.70
C LYS A 106 0.86 -8.52 -3.14
N LYS A 107 1.88 -9.25 -2.69
CA LYS A 107 3.11 -8.66 -2.13
C LYS A 107 4.28 -9.04 -3.02
N ALA A 108 5.29 -8.19 -3.09
CA ALA A 108 6.55 -8.57 -3.70
C ALA A 108 7.18 -9.73 -2.90
N ALA A 109 7.85 -10.65 -3.61
CA ALA A 109 8.37 -11.89 -3.02
C ALA A 109 9.31 -11.63 -1.83
N ALA A 110 10.12 -10.58 -1.91
CA ALA A 110 11.02 -10.14 -0.85
C ALA A 110 10.31 -9.86 0.50
N PHE A 111 9.04 -9.43 0.47
CA PHE A 111 8.27 -9.09 1.68
C PHE A 111 7.41 -10.23 2.21
N THR A 112 7.35 -11.36 1.50
CA THR A 112 6.51 -12.50 1.92
C THR A 112 6.90 -13.08 3.28
N PRO A 113 8.20 -13.24 3.63
CA PRO A 113 8.59 -13.72 4.96
C PRO A 113 8.11 -12.79 6.07
N ILE A 114 8.36 -11.48 5.91
CA ILE A 114 7.97 -10.44 6.88
C ILE A 114 6.45 -10.41 7.03
N ALA A 115 5.72 -10.50 5.92
CA ALA A 115 4.26 -10.51 5.93
C ALA A 115 3.68 -11.71 6.70
N LYS A 116 4.28 -12.90 6.56
CA LYS A 116 3.86 -14.09 7.32
C LYS A 116 4.08 -13.91 8.82
N GLU A 117 5.24 -13.37 9.20
CA GLU A 117 5.53 -13.08 10.60
C GLU A 117 4.55 -12.06 11.18
N LEU A 118 4.25 -11.01 10.42
CA LEU A 118 3.31 -9.97 10.84
C LEU A 118 1.90 -10.53 11.09
N VAL A 119 1.42 -11.46 10.27
CA VAL A 119 0.13 -12.15 10.48
C VAL A 119 0.12 -12.89 11.81
N VAL A 120 1.21 -13.60 12.14
CA VAL A 120 1.33 -14.32 13.42
C VAL A 120 1.38 -13.34 14.60
N ASN A 121 2.20 -12.31 14.51
CA ASN A 121 2.35 -11.31 15.57
C ASN A 121 1.04 -10.56 15.81
N ARG A 122 0.33 -10.17 14.75
CA ARG A 122 -0.99 -9.56 14.87
C ARG A 122 -1.98 -10.47 15.55
N ARG A 123 -2.05 -11.74 15.17
CA ARG A 123 -2.99 -12.70 15.79
C ARG A 123 -2.78 -12.75 17.31
N ARG A 124 -1.53 -12.92 17.75
CA ARG A 124 -1.18 -12.94 19.18
C ARG A 124 -1.60 -11.65 19.89
N PHE A 125 -1.39 -10.51 19.25
CA PHE A 125 -1.74 -9.21 19.83
C PHE A 125 -3.25 -9.00 19.93
N VAL A 126 -4.02 -9.36 18.89
CA VAL A 126 -5.49 -9.28 18.89
C VAL A 126 -6.10 -10.23 19.92
N GLU A 127 -5.56 -11.45 20.06
CA GLU A 127 -5.98 -12.40 21.10
C GLU A 127 -5.77 -11.83 22.51
N ALA A 128 -4.61 -11.21 22.76
CA ALA A 128 -4.34 -10.56 24.03
C ALA A 128 -5.31 -9.40 24.32
N LEU A 129 -5.55 -8.54 23.33
CA LEU A 129 -6.49 -7.42 23.46
C LEU A 129 -7.93 -7.89 23.70
N SER A 130 -8.38 -8.90 22.95
CA SER A 130 -9.72 -9.48 23.12
C SER A 130 -9.90 -10.09 24.51
N LYS A 131 -8.85 -10.73 25.05
CA LYS A 131 -8.86 -11.22 26.44
C LYS A 131 -9.02 -10.07 27.44
N VAL A 132 -8.26 -8.99 27.30
CA VAL A 132 -8.40 -7.80 28.16
C VAL A 132 -9.81 -7.23 28.09
N GLU A 133 -10.34 -7.04 26.88
CA GLU A 133 -11.71 -6.56 26.68
C GLU A 133 -12.74 -7.45 27.35
N SER A 134 -12.62 -8.78 27.21
CA SER A 134 -13.53 -9.73 27.84
C SER A 134 -13.53 -9.64 29.38
N LEU A 135 -12.37 -9.40 29.98
CA LEU A 135 -12.24 -9.22 31.43
C LEU A 135 -12.93 -7.92 31.86
N LEU A 136 -12.69 -6.82 31.14
CA LEU A 136 -13.30 -5.52 31.41
C LEU A 136 -14.82 -5.56 31.28
N ARG A 137 -15.36 -6.25 30.26
CA ARG A 137 -16.81 -6.46 30.09
C ARG A 137 -17.42 -7.29 31.21
N ALA A 138 -16.67 -8.26 31.73
CA ALA A 138 -17.07 -9.07 32.88
C ALA A 138 -16.95 -8.31 34.22
N GLY A 139 -16.55 -7.03 34.20
CA GLY A 139 -16.30 -6.24 35.40
C GLY A 139 -15.08 -6.69 36.19
N LYS A 140 -14.21 -7.52 35.59
CA LYS A 140 -12.98 -8.00 36.19
C LYS A 140 -11.84 -7.07 35.77
N THR A 141 -11.36 -6.27 36.71
CA THR A 141 -10.19 -5.40 36.57
C THR A 141 -8.99 -6.01 37.26
#